data_AF-A0A3N1XZM2-F1
#
_entry.id   AF-A0A3N1XZM2-F1
#
_cell.length_a   1.000
_cell.length_b   1.000
_cell.length_c   1.000
_cell.angle_alpha   90.00
_cell.angle_beta   90.00
_cell.angle_gamma   90.00
#
_symmetry.space_group_name_H-M   'P 1'
#
loop_
_entity.id
_entity.type
_entity.pdbx_description
1 polymer ?
#
loop_
_entity_poly.entity_id
_entity_poly.type
_entity_poly.pdbx_seq_one_letter_code
_entity_poly.pdbx_strand_id
1 'polypeptide(L)'
;MIWKIKKGILKSRLYHMDDTVVAVIQYRKGSCFIRDMDGKLLWTITEKESLHLTVRGGAGNGEGKIYLSKTSLLIQPPRAERLCLYWKGMEITMKQLDNREIMILKQNKMIGHLTGLLRHTVLIELSDTTTDECAALLYALADRMFREDDIEIV
;
A
#
# COMPACT_ATOMS: atom_id res chain seq x y z
N MET A 1 -13.65 -11.15 -6.52
CA MET A 1 -12.77 -12.19 -5.96
C MET A 1 -12.29 -11.72 -4.59
N ILE A 2 -12.18 -12.65 -3.63
CA ILE A 2 -11.81 -12.35 -2.24
C ILE A 2 -10.54 -13.15 -1.91
N TRP A 3 -9.56 -12.45 -1.34
CA TRP A 3 -8.38 -13.06 -0.76
C TRP A 3 -8.31 -12.79 0.74
N LYS A 4 -7.58 -13.67 1.42
CA LYS A 4 -7.32 -13.61 2.85
C LYS A 4 -5.82 -13.52 3.07
N ILE A 5 -5.35 -12.52 3.83
CA ILE A 5 -3.98 -12.46 4.31
C ILE A 5 -3.93 -12.94 5.75
N LYS A 6 -3.04 -13.89 6.06
CA LYS A 6 -2.67 -14.19 7.46
C LYS A 6 -1.31 -13.55 7.76
N LYS A 7 -1.27 -12.63 8.74
CA LYS A 7 -0.05 -11.92 9.13
C LYS A 7 0.85 -12.80 9.99
N GLY A 8 2.15 -12.76 9.75
CA GLY A 8 3.16 -13.37 10.62
C GLY A 8 4.25 -12.35 10.97
N ILE A 9 5.11 -12.69 11.94
CA ILE A 9 6.09 -11.75 12.50
C ILE A 9 7.02 -11.16 11.42
N LEU A 10 7.48 -11.98 10.47
CA LEU A 10 8.36 -11.55 9.37
C LEU A 10 7.80 -11.86 7.97
N LYS A 11 6.68 -12.59 7.91
CA LYS A 11 6.10 -13.10 6.68
C LYS A 11 4.58 -13.12 6.79
N SER A 12 3.90 -12.44 5.89
CA SER A 12 2.48 -12.58 5.64
C SER A 12 2.26 -13.54 4.46
N ARG A 13 1.13 -14.23 4.44
CA ARG A 13 0.76 -15.14 3.35
C ARG A 13 -0.61 -14.75 2.79
N LEU A 14 -0.70 -14.69 1.46
CA LEU A 14 -1.94 -14.47 0.71
C LEU A 14 -2.56 -15.82 0.38
N TYR A 15 -3.84 -15.95 0.68
CA TYR A 15 -4.66 -17.13 0.45
C TYR A 15 -5.86 -16.76 -0.41
N HIS A 16 -6.24 -17.67 -1.30
CA HIS A 16 -7.62 -17.73 -1.82
C HIS A 16 -8.60 -18.15 -0.72
N MET A 17 -9.90 -18.02 -0.97
CA MET A 17 -10.95 -18.40 0.00
C MET A 17 -11.00 -19.90 0.30
N ASP A 18 -10.47 -20.73 -0.59
CA ASP A 18 -10.28 -22.17 -0.43
C ASP A 18 -9.06 -22.56 0.43
N ASP A 19 -8.40 -21.58 1.07
CA ASP A 19 -7.16 -21.73 1.84
C ASP A 19 -5.93 -22.16 1.01
N THR A 20 -5.98 -22.06 -0.32
CA THR A 20 -4.80 -22.22 -1.18
C THR A 20 -3.88 -21.00 -1.03
N VAL A 21 -2.60 -21.22 -0.70
CA VAL A 21 -1.59 -20.15 -0.62
C VAL A 21 -1.13 -19.77 -2.03
N VAL A 22 -1.11 -18.48 -2.34
CA VAL A 22 -0.73 -18.00 -3.68
C VAL A 22 0.46 -17.05 -3.70
N ALA A 23 0.76 -16.38 -2.58
CA ALA A 23 1.94 -15.52 -2.48
C ALA A 23 2.44 -15.42 -1.04
N VAL A 24 3.73 -15.15 -0.92
CA VAL A 24 4.41 -14.87 0.36
C VAL A 24 4.94 -13.44 0.33
N ILE A 25 4.63 -12.68 1.37
CA ILE A 25 5.00 -11.27 1.52
C ILE A 25 5.96 -11.19 2.72
N GLN A 26 7.25 -10.99 2.45
CA GLN A 26 8.32 -11.04 3.43
C GLN A 26 8.89 -9.65 3.71
N TYR A 27 9.01 -9.30 4.99
CA TYR A 27 9.55 -8.01 5.43
C TYR A 27 10.99 -8.18 5.92
N ARG A 28 11.91 -7.32 5.47
CA ARG A 28 13.31 -7.31 5.92
C ARG A 28 13.93 -5.92 5.76
N LYS A 29 14.43 -5.34 6.86
CA LYS A 29 15.21 -4.07 6.89
C LYS A 29 14.58 -2.95 6.04
N GLY A 30 13.35 -2.55 6.36
CA GLY A 30 12.66 -1.50 5.61
C GLY A 30 12.23 -1.87 4.18
N SER A 31 12.45 -3.12 3.77
CA SER A 31 12.02 -3.62 2.45
C SER A 31 10.93 -4.69 2.60
N CYS A 32 10.07 -4.79 1.60
CA CYS A 32 9.08 -5.84 1.43
C CYS A 32 9.33 -6.59 0.13
N PHE A 33 9.34 -7.92 0.19
CA PHE A 33 9.58 -8.80 -0.94
C PHE A 33 8.34 -9.68 -1.15
N ILE A 34 7.78 -9.65 -2.35
CA ILE A 34 6.65 -10.50 -2.74
C ILE A 34 7.20 -11.64 -3.57
N ARG A 35 6.90 -12.87 -3.17
CA ARG A 35 7.33 -14.09 -3.84
C ARG A 35 6.16 -14.99 -4.13
N ASP A 36 6.26 -15.76 -5.21
CA ASP A 36 5.35 -16.88 -5.46
C ASP A 36 5.66 -18.07 -4.53
N MET A 37 4.95 -19.18 -4.74
CA MET A 37 5.10 -20.40 -3.96
C MET A 37 6.40 -21.17 -4.25
N ASP A 38 6.97 -20.97 -5.44
CA ASP A 38 8.26 -21.54 -5.84
C ASP A 38 9.45 -20.69 -5.31
N GLY A 39 9.15 -19.56 -4.66
CA GLY A 39 10.13 -18.64 -4.08
C GLY A 39 10.69 -17.62 -5.07
N LYS A 40 10.20 -17.59 -6.32
CA LYS A 40 10.57 -16.59 -7.32
C LYS A 40 10.15 -15.21 -6.83
N LEU A 41 11.04 -14.24 -6.97
CA LEU A 41 10.76 -12.85 -6.63
C LEU A 41 9.82 -12.26 -7.68
N LEU A 42 8.65 -11.81 -7.23
CA LEU A 42 7.67 -11.10 -8.05
C LEU A 42 7.90 -9.59 -7.96
N TRP A 43 8.06 -9.06 -6.74
CA TRP A 43 8.24 -7.63 -6.49
C TRP A 43 9.14 -7.33 -5.30
N THR A 44 9.78 -6.18 -5.33
CA THR A 44 10.46 -5.57 -4.17
C THR A 44 9.93 -4.17 -3.96
N ILE A 45 9.62 -3.83 -2.71
CA ILE A 45 9.21 -2.48 -2.28
C ILE A 45 10.25 -2.05 -1.26
N THR A 46 10.98 -0.96 -1.52
CA THR A 46 12.07 -0.49 -0.65
C THR A 46 11.78 0.89 -0.07
N GLU A 47 12.01 1.05 1.22
CA GLU A 47 12.27 2.36 1.83
C GLU A 47 13.69 2.79 1.42
N LYS A 48 13.86 3.66 0.43
CA LYS A 48 15.08 4.46 0.34
C LYS A 48 14.87 5.75 1.14
N GLU A 49 15.95 6.22 1.78
CA GLU A 49 15.96 7.37 2.68
C GLU A 49 15.13 8.54 2.14
N SER A 50 14.19 8.98 2.96
CA SER A 50 13.35 10.15 2.73
C SER A 50 14.20 11.33 2.27
N LEU A 51 14.01 11.77 1.03
CA LEU A 51 14.62 13.01 0.55
C LEU A 51 14.11 14.14 1.44
N HIS A 52 15.01 14.83 2.16
CA HIS A 52 14.66 15.90 3.09
C HIS A 52 13.78 16.97 2.43
N LEU A 53 12.49 16.96 2.76
CA LEU A 53 11.61 18.07 2.52
C LEU A 53 10.85 18.39 3.79
N THR A 54 10.53 19.67 3.88
CA THR A 54 10.02 20.29 5.07
C THR A 54 8.84 21.18 4.64
N VAL A 55 7.61 20.79 5.02
CA VAL A 55 6.22 21.33 4.73
C VAL A 55 5.59 22.58 5.50
N ARG A 56 5.09 22.62 6.75
CA ARG A 56 4.49 23.65 7.68
C ARG A 56 3.37 24.46 7.04
N GLY A 57 2.18 24.01 7.39
CA GLY A 57 0.92 24.71 7.37
C GLY A 57 -0.12 23.61 7.54
N GLY A 58 -0.91 23.56 8.62
CA GLY A 58 -1.92 24.54 8.99
C GLY A 58 -3.25 23.86 8.71
N ALA A 59 -3.89 23.33 9.75
CA ALA A 59 -5.10 22.51 9.65
C ALA A 59 -6.22 23.27 8.93
N GLY A 60 -6.70 22.73 7.80
CA GLY A 60 -7.88 23.20 7.10
C GLY A 60 -7.85 22.92 5.59
N ASN A 61 -8.61 21.90 5.16
CA ASN A 61 -9.11 21.69 3.79
C ASN A 61 -8.17 21.12 2.71
N GLY A 62 -7.09 20.41 3.05
CA GLY A 62 -6.52 19.40 2.14
C GLY A 62 -5.96 19.90 0.79
N GLU A 63 -5.63 21.19 0.65
CA GLU A 63 -4.93 21.72 -0.52
C GLU A 63 -3.62 22.44 -0.12
N GLY A 64 -2.51 22.11 -0.78
CA GLY A 64 -1.22 22.77 -0.62
C GLY A 64 -0.79 23.50 -1.89
N LYS A 65 -0.46 24.80 -1.78
CA LYS A 65 0.15 25.62 -2.84
C LYS A 65 1.61 25.95 -2.48
N ILE A 66 2.51 25.88 -3.47
CA ILE A 66 3.97 25.98 -3.32
C ILE A 66 4.43 27.43 -3.53
N TYR A 67 5.22 27.97 -2.60
CA TYR A 67 6.00 29.19 -2.80
C TYR A 67 7.40 29.03 -2.15
N LEU A 68 8.44 29.57 -2.81
CA LEU A 68 9.84 29.37 -2.43
C LEU A 68 10.29 30.38 -1.35
N SER A 69 10.79 29.92 -0.20
CA SER A 69 11.57 30.77 0.72
C SER A 69 12.65 30.00 1.50
N LYS A 70 13.70 30.71 1.94
CA LYS A 70 15.04 30.19 2.29
C LYS A 70 15.24 29.67 3.73
N THR A 71 14.20 29.29 4.47
CA THR A 71 14.34 28.83 5.87
C THR A 71 13.86 27.40 6.07
N SER A 72 14.74 26.54 6.58
CA SER A 72 14.42 25.15 6.94
C SER A 72 13.51 25.13 8.16
N LEU A 73 12.30 24.60 7.98
CA LEU A 73 11.30 24.44 9.01
C LEU A 73 10.98 22.95 9.08
N LEU A 74 11.19 22.20 10.16
CA LEU A 74 10.83 20.76 10.13
C LEU A 74 9.32 20.56 10.00
N ILE A 75 8.89 19.79 9.01
CA ILE A 75 7.49 19.55 8.73
C ILE A 75 7.34 18.23 7.99
N GLN A 76 6.67 17.34 8.68
CA GLN A 76 6.26 16.04 8.18
C GLN A 76 5.17 16.27 7.13
N PRO A 77 5.27 15.66 5.95
CA PRO A 77 4.22 15.76 4.95
C PRO A 77 2.90 15.20 5.53
N PRO A 78 1.74 15.72 5.07
CA PRO A 78 0.48 15.07 5.39
C PRO A 78 0.54 13.65 4.80
N ARG A 79 0.29 12.69 5.69
CA ARG A 79 -0.02 11.26 5.47
C ARG A 79 -0.37 10.93 4.01
N ALA A 80 0.11 9.80 3.49
CA ALA A 80 -0.36 9.31 2.20
C ALA A 80 -1.83 8.83 2.30
N GLU A 81 -2.79 9.75 2.30
CA GLU A 81 -4.23 9.47 2.23
C GLU A 81 -4.59 8.77 0.91
N ARG A 82 -3.71 8.91 -0.09
CA ARG A 82 -3.87 8.36 -1.43
C ARG A 82 -2.51 7.88 -1.97
N LEU A 83 -2.50 6.70 -2.59
CA LEU A 83 -1.39 6.17 -3.37
C LEU A 83 -1.87 5.82 -4.77
N CYS A 84 -1.14 6.23 -5.81
CA CYS A 84 -1.42 5.87 -7.19
C CYS A 84 -0.37 4.88 -7.70
N LEU A 85 -0.84 3.76 -8.25
CA LEU A 85 -0.04 2.69 -8.84
C LEU A 85 -0.36 2.59 -10.33
N TYR A 86 0.66 2.59 -11.19
CA TYR A 86 0.51 2.26 -12.60
C TYR A 86 0.84 0.77 -12.82
N TRP A 87 -0.19 -0.05 -13.07
CA TRP A 87 -0.09 -1.50 -13.23
C TRP A 87 -0.50 -1.93 -14.63
N LYS A 88 0.44 -2.47 -15.43
CA LYS A 88 0.20 -2.98 -16.80
C LYS A 88 -0.57 -1.96 -17.67
N GLY A 89 -0.20 -0.68 -17.61
CA GLY A 89 -0.85 0.40 -18.34
C GLY A 89 -2.18 0.90 -17.75
N MET A 90 -2.56 0.44 -16.56
CA MET A 90 -3.75 0.88 -15.84
C MET A 90 -3.38 1.66 -14.58
N GLU A 91 -4.05 2.79 -14.33
CA GLU A 91 -3.92 3.50 -13.06
C GLU A 91 -4.87 2.90 -12.02
N ILE A 92 -4.30 2.47 -10.90
CA ILE A 92 -4.99 2.01 -9.70
C ILE A 92 -4.71 3.01 -8.58
N THR A 93 -5.75 3.56 -7.98
CA THR A 93 -5.64 4.45 -6.82
C THR A 93 -6.08 3.70 -5.57
N MET A 94 -5.25 3.74 -4.53
CA MET A 94 -5.59 3.31 -3.17
C MET A 94 -5.88 4.56 -2.34
N LYS A 95 -7.02 4.60 -1.66
CA LYS A 95 -7.40 5.69 -0.76
C LYS A 95 -7.67 5.15 0.63
N GLN A 96 -7.00 5.70 1.63
CA GLN A 96 -7.28 5.37 3.02
C GLN A 96 -8.53 6.13 3.50
N LEU A 97 -9.45 5.41 4.10
CA LEU A 97 -10.67 5.94 4.73
C LEU A 97 -10.42 6.26 6.20
N ASP A 98 -11.33 7.01 6.83
CA ASP A 98 -11.22 7.43 8.24
C ASP A 98 -11.13 6.25 9.22
N ASN A 99 -11.80 5.14 8.89
CA ASN A 99 -11.76 3.89 9.65
C ASN A 99 -10.49 3.04 9.38
N ARG A 100 -9.52 3.60 8.64
CA ARG A 100 -8.27 2.95 8.21
C ARG A 100 -8.45 1.76 7.26
N GLU A 101 -9.62 1.61 6.65
CA GLU A 101 -9.80 0.72 5.51
C GLU A 101 -9.23 1.37 4.24
N ILE A 102 -8.88 0.56 3.25
CA ILE A 102 -8.35 1.06 1.99
C ILE A 102 -9.36 0.79 0.89
N MET A 103 -9.83 1.84 0.23
CA MET A 103 -10.62 1.74 -0.99
C MET A 103 -9.69 1.66 -2.20
N ILE A 104 -10.01 0.79 -3.15
CA ILE A 104 -9.24 0.63 -4.39
C ILE A 104 -10.10 1.05 -5.58
N LEU A 105 -9.57 1.99 -6.34
CA LEU A 105 -10.20 2.61 -7.49
C LEU A 105 -9.39 2.30 -8.75
N LYS A 106 -10.08 2.02 -9.86
CA LYS A 106 -9.51 2.01 -11.21
C LYS A 106 -10.26 3.06 -12.02
N GLN A 107 -9.55 4.05 -12.58
CA GLN A 107 -10.18 5.16 -13.31
C GLN A 107 -11.34 5.80 -12.53
N ASN A 108 -11.13 6.07 -11.23
CA ASN A 108 -12.12 6.60 -10.28
C ASN A 108 -13.36 5.72 -10.01
N LYS A 109 -13.41 4.49 -10.52
CA LYS A 109 -14.45 3.50 -10.17
C LYS A 109 -13.93 2.55 -9.11
N MET A 110 -14.72 2.29 -8.08
CA MET A 110 -14.38 1.31 -7.06
C MET A 110 -14.27 -0.08 -7.69
N ILE A 111 -13.11 -0.71 -7.54
CA ILE A 111 -12.87 -2.08 -7.96
C ILE A 111 -12.65 -3.02 -6.79
N GLY A 112 -12.59 -2.49 -5.57
CA GLY A 112 -12.36 -3.29 -4.39
C GLY A 112 -12.01 -2.48 -3.16
N HIS A 113 -11.68 -3.21 -2.09
CA HIS A 113 -11.28 -2.63 -0.82
C HIS A 113 -10.47 -3.63 0.03
N LEU A 114 -9.73 -3.11 1.02
CA LEU A 114 -9.08 -3.90 2.07
C LEU A 114 -9.67 -3.55 3.43
N THR A 115 -10.06 -4.57 4.18
CA THR A 115 -10.55 -4.44 5.56
C THR A 115 -9.68 -5.21 6.55
N GLY A 116 -9.70 -4.75 7.80
CA GLY A 116 -9.04 -5.46 8.89
C GLY A 116 -7.52 -5.37 8.88
N LEU A 117 -6.92 -4.30 8.36
CA LEU A 117 -5.45 -4.10 8.38
C LEU A 117 -4.85 -4.18 9.80
N LEU A 118 -5.61 -3.85 10.85
CA LEU A 118 -5.20 -4.00 12.24
C LEU A 118 -5.32 -5.43 12.80
N ARG A 119 -6.01 -6.31 12.09
CA ARG A 119 -6.30 -7.68 12.54
C ARG A 119 -5.20 -8.64 12.10
N HIS A 120 -5.15 -9.80 12.75
CA HIS A 120 -4.26 -10.89 12.35
C HIS A 120 -4.60 -11.43 10.94
N THR A 121 -5.87 -11.30 10.55
CA THR A 121 -6.37 -11.67 9.23
C THR A 121 -6.94 -10.44 8.53
N VAL A 122 -6.41 -10.14 7.34
CA VAL A 122 -6.86 -9.04 6.48
C VAL A 122 -7.63 -9.63 5.31
N LEU A 123 -8.73 -8.98 4.91
CA LEU A 123 -9.49 -9.36 3.74
C LEU A 123 -9.26 -8.36 2.62
N ILE A 124 -9.08 -8.87 1.41
CA ILE A 124 -8.91 -8.09 0.21
C ILE A 124 -10.02 -8.52 -0.74
N GLU A 125 -10.90 -7.61 -1.11
CA GLU A 125 -11.93 -7.85 -2.11
C GLU A 125 -11.61 -7.02 -3.34
N LEU A 126 -11.45 -7.65 -4.52
CA LEU A 126 -11.16 -6.96 -5.78
C LEU A 126 -12.02 -7.55 -6.91
N SER A 127 -12.09 -6.85 -8.04
CA SER A 127 -12.73 -7.36 -9.25
C SER A 127 -12.11 -8.68 -9.72
N ASP A 128 -12.91 -9.55 -10.33
CA ASP A 128 -12.50 -10.91 -10.76
C ASP A 128 -11.41 -10.93 -11.84
N THR A 129 -11.13 -9.79 -12.45
CA THR A 129 -10.04 -9.62 -13.43
C THR A 129 -8.69 -9.31 -12.79
N THR A 130 -8.63 -9.20 -11.46
CA THR A 130 -7.40 -8.87 -10.72
C THR A 130 -6.56 -10.10 -10.49
N THR A 131 -5.26 -10.03 -10.77
CA THR A 131 -4.33 -11.14 -10.57
C THR A 131 -3.87 -11.23 -9.11
N ASP A 132 -3.46 -12.43 -8.69
CA ASP A 132 -2.92 -12.68 -7.34
C ASP A 132 -1.72 -11.79 -7.01
N GLU A 133 -0.84 -11.57 -8.00
CA GLU A 133 0.31 -10.67 -7.88
C GLU A 133 -0.11 -9.23 -7.53
N CYS A 134 -1.20 -8.76 -8.17
CA CYS A 134 -1.72 -7.43 -7.96
C CYS A 134 -2.35 -7.32 -6.56
N ALA A 135 -3.12 -8.33 -6.14
CA ALA A 135 -3.68 -8.39 -4.78
C ALA A 135 -2.58 -8.38 -3.71
N ALA A 136 -1.50 -9.15 -3.90
CA ALA A 136 -0.36 -9.18 -2.98
C ALA A 136 0.34 -7.81 -2.91
N LEU A 137 0.55 -7.16 -4.05
CA LEU A 137 1.15 -5.83 -4.13
C LEU A 137 0.28 -4.77 -3.43
N LEU A 138 -1.02 -4.76 -3.71
CA LEU A 138 -1.97 -3.83 -3.10
C LEU A 138 -2.00 -3.99 -1.58
N TYR A 139 -1.94 -5.21 -1.06
CA TYR A 139 -1.80 -5.42 0.39
C TYR A 139 -0.47 -4.89 0.94
N ALA A 140 0.64 -5.16 0.28
CA ALA A 140 1.95 -4.71 0.75
C ALA A 140 2.02 -3.18 0.81
N LEU A 141 1.49 -2.50 -0.20
CA LEU A 141 1.35 -1.05 -0.24
C LEU A 141 0.39 -0.54 0.85
N ALA A 142 -0.73 -1.22 1.07
CA ALA A 142 -1.70 -0.85 2.10
C ALA A 142 -1.13 -0.97 3.52
N ASP A 143 -0.36 -2.03 3.80
CA ASP A 143 0.29 -2.22 5.10
C ASP A 143 1.36 -1.14 5.35
N ARG A 144 2.07 -0.69 4.30
CA ARG A 144 3.02 0.43 4.38
C ARG A 144 2.33 1.78 4.55
N MET A 145 1.29 2.07 3.77
CA MET A 145 0.46 3.27 3.94
C MET A 145 -0.10 3.34 5.37
N PHE A 146 -0.56 2.21 5.90
CA PHE A 146 -1.09 2.09 7.26
C PHE A 146 -0.04 2.34 8.35
N ARG A 147 1.21 1.93 8.12
CA ARG A 147 2.34 2.16 9.03
C ARG A 147 2.92 3.57 8.93
N GLU A 148 2.44 4.36 7.98
CA GLU A 148 2.92 5.71 7.69
C GLU A 148 4.39 5.70 7.19
N ASP A 149 4.81 4.62 6.52
CA ASP A 149 6.13 4.51 5.90
C ASP A 149 6.14 5.25 4.55
N ASP A 150 7.26 5.89 4.19
CA ASP A 150 7.48 6.42 2.83
C ASP A 150 7.61 5.25 1.84
N ILE A 151 6.94 5.34 0.69
CA ILE A 151 6.89 4.24 -0.30
C ILE A 151 7.46 4.72 -1.64
N GLU A 152 8.59 4.14 -2.06
CA GLU A 152 9.10 4.21 -3.42
C GLU A 152 8.86 2.87 -4.13
N ILE A 153 8.35 2.91 -5.36
CA ILE A 153 8.13 1.72 -6.20
C ILE A 153 9.14 1.78 -7.36
N VAL A 154 10.11 0.85 -7.38
CA VAL A 154 11.20 0.75 -8.38
C VAL A 154 11.02 -0.49 -9.24
#